data_AF-A0A372J1W0-F1
#
_entry.id   AF-A0A372J1W0-F1
#
_cell.length_a   1.000
_cell.length_b   1.000
_cell.length_c   1.000
_cell.angle_alpha   90.00
_cell.angle_beta   90.00
_cell.angle_gamma   90.00
#
_symmetry.space_group_name_H-M   'P 1'
#
loop_
_entity.id
_entity.type
_entity.pdbx_description
1 polymer ?
#
loop_
_entity_poly.entity_id
_entity_poly.type
_entity_poly.pdbx_seq_one_letter_code
_entity_poly.pdbx_strand_id
1 'polypeptide(L)' 'MRAHAQELVALAAEHGIHDLRFASPGRLLGRVDPDRDALDMAEFAVAAGHLLGAEVSLLSDAVLSKPNVSADLLNARSL' A
#
# COMPACT_ATOMS: atom_id res chain seq x y z
N MET A 1 -10.15 -1.27 8.47
CA MET A 1 -9.79 -0.68 7.16
C MET A 1 -10.85 0.23 6.57
N ARG A 2 -12.12 -0.19 6.33
CA ARG A 2 -13.13 0.72 5.74
C ARG A 2 -13.29 2.07 6.46
N ALA A 3 -13.19 2.06 7.79
CA ALA A 3 -13.27 3.29 8.60
C ALA A 3 -12.10 4.27 8.37
N HIS A 4 -10.93 3.78 7.93
CA HIS A 4 -9.70 4.55 7.74
C HIS A 4 -9.26 4.61 6.27
N ALA A 5 -10.13 4.22 5.33
CA ALA A 5 -9.75 4.14 3.92
C ALA A 5 -9.36 5.51 3.35
N GLN A 6 -10.14 6.55 3.68
CA GLN A 6 -9.82 7.92 3.25
C GLN A 6 -8.54 8.45 3.89
N GLU A 7 -8.31 8.18 5.17
CA GLU A 7 -7.10 8.57 5.88
C GLU A 7 -5.85 7.88 5.29
N LEU A 8 -5.96 6.59 4.97
CA LEU A 8 -4.88 5.84 4.29
C LEU A 8 -4.58 6.38 2.90
N VAL A 9 -5.60 6.75 2.13
CA VAL A 9 -5.41 7.32 0.79
C VAL A 9 -4.76 8.70 0.86
N ALA A 10 -5.17 9.54 1.81
CA ALA A 10 -4.54 10.84 2.04
C ALA A 10 -3.06 10.70 2.45
N LEU A 11 -2.80 9.82 3.42
CA LEU A 11 -1.44 9.51 3.87
C LEU A 11 -0.58 8.95 2.73
N ALA A 12 -1.12 8.04 1.92
CA ALA A 12 -0.41 7.50 0.76
C ALA A 12 -0.01 8.60 -0.23
N ALA A 13 -0.90 9.56 -0.49
CA ALA A 13 -0.62 10.68 -1.40
C ALA A 13 0.51 11.58 -0.91
N GLU A 14 0.65 11.80 0.41
CA GLU A 14 1.77 12.56 1.00
C GLU A 14 3.13 11.90 0.74
N HIS A 15 3.15 10.57 0.57
CA HIS A 15 4.34 9.76 0.28
C HIS A 15 4.50 9.41 -1.21
N GLY A 16 3.75 10.04 -2.12
CA GLY A 16 3.83 9.76 -3.57
C GLY A 16 3.30 8.37 -3.96
N ILE A 17 2.34 7.85 -3.18
CA ILE A 17 1.69 6.57 -3.41
C ILE A 17 0.25 6.81 -3.84
N HIS A 18 -0.15 6.16 -4.93
CA HIS A 18 -1.43 6.34 -5.59
C HIS A 18 -2.13 5.00 -5.82
N ASP A 19 -3.42 5.05 -6.20
CA ASP A 19 -4.26 3.87 -6.47
C ASP A 19 -4.14 2.78 -5.40
N LEU A 20 -4.21 3.19 -4.13
CA LEU A 20 -4.02 2.28 -3.01
C LEU A 20 -5.11 1.19 -3.01
N ARG A 21 -4.67 -0.06 -2.88
CA ARG A 21 -5.52 -1.25 -2.86
C ARG A 21 -5.21 -2.10 -1.64
N PHE A 22 -6.26 -2.65 -1.05
CA PHE A 22 -6.18 -3.66 -0.03
C PHE A 22 -6.03 -5.05 -0.65
N ALA A 23 -4.94 -5.74 -0.33
CA ALA A 23 -4.72 -7.13 -0.75
C ALA A 23 -5.20 -8.11 0.31
N SER A 24 -4.66 -8.00 1.52
CA SER A 24 -4.97 -8.84 2.67
C SER A 24 -4.61 -8.11 3.97
N PRO A 25 -5.02 -8.58 5.16
CA PRO A 25 -4.67 -7.93 6.42
C PRO A 25 -3.16 -7.66 6.53
N GLY A 26 -2.78 -6.40 6.79
CA GLY A 26 -1.38 -5.98 6.85
C GLY A 26 -0.68 -5.83 5.49
N ARG A 27 -1.37 -6.04 4.35
CA ARG A 27 -0.77 -5.91 3.02
C ARG A 27 -1.55 -4.94 2.13
N LEU A 28 -0.85 -3.92 1.69
CA LEU A 28 -1.33 -2.92 0.75
C LEU A 28 -0.55 -3.01 -0.56
N LEU A 29 -1.23 -2.66 -1.65
CA LEU A 29 -0.65 -2.50 -2.96
C LEU A 29 -0.90 -1.06 -3.41
N GLY A 30 0.10 -0.38 -3.97
CA GLY A 30 -0.06 0.97 -4.48
C GLY A 30 0.85 1.22 -5.67
N ARG A 31 0.45 2.16 -6.51
CA ARG A 31 1.31 2.73 -7.55
C ARG A 31 2.25 3.73 -6.90
N VAL A 32 3.54 3.57 -7.09
CA VAL A 32 4.58 4.40 -6.46
C VAL A 32 5.16 5.32 -7.52
N ASP A 33 5.29 6.60 -7.20
CA ASP A 33 5.90 7.57 -8.10
C ASP A 33 7.37 7.20 -8.42
N PRO A 34 7.86 7.51 -9.63
CA PRO A 34 9.17 7.03 -10.10
C PRO A 34 10.36 7.64 -9.35
N ASP A 35 10.16 8.76 -8.64
CA ASP A 35 11.15 9.43 -7.80
C ASP A 35 11.13 8.96 -6.34
N ARG A 36 10.22 8.04 -5.99
CA ARG A 36 10.10 7.45 -4.66
C ARG A 36 10.85 6.13 -4.57
N ASP A 37 11.39 5.86 -3.39
CA ASP A 37 12.19 4.67 -3.15
C ASP A 37 11.65 3.81 -2.00
N ALA A 38 12.41 2.78 -1.62
CA ALA A 38 12.04 1.86 -0.57
C ALA A 38 11.91 2.54 0.82
N LEU A 39 12.60 3.66 1.04
CA LEU A 39 12.48 4.43 2.27
C LEU A 39 11.14 5.16 2.33
N ASP A 40 10.73 5.84 1.27
CA ASP A 40 9.40 6.49 1.20
C ASP A 40 8.27 5.48 1.45
N MET A 41 8.38 4.29 0.84
CA MET A 41 7.43 3.20 1.03
C MET A 41 7.42 2.67 2.48
N ALA A 42 8.59 2.59 3.13
CA ALA A 42 8.71 2.15 4.51
C ALA A 42 8.15 3.18 5.50
N GLU A 43 8.38 4.47 5.26
CA GLU A 43 7.80 5.56 6.05
C GLU A 43 6.28 5.53 6.01
N PHE A 44 5.69 5.40 4.81
CA PHE A 44 4.25 5.19 4.67
C PHE A 44 3.77 3.95 5.43
N ALA A 45 4.47 2.82 5.31
CA ALA A 45 4.06 1.58 5.96
C ALA A 45 4.04 1.71 7.49
N VAL A 46 5.01 2.41 8.07
CA VAL A 46 5.05 2.72 9.51
C VAL A 46 3.88 3.63 9.90
N ALA A 47 3.66 4.72 9.16
CA ALA A 47 2.57 5.65 9.46
C ALA A 47 1.18 4.99 9.32
N ALA A 48 0.97 4.19 8.27
CA ALA A 48 -0.24 3.40 8.07
C ALA A 48 -0.43 2.38 9.20
N GLY A 49 0.67 1.79 9.69
CA GLY A 49 0.62 0.86 10.80
C GLY A 49 0.19 1.49 12.12
N HIS A 50 0.67 2.71 12.40
CA HIS A 50 0.21 3.50 13.55
C HIS A 50 -1.28 3.84 13.46
N LEU A 51 -1.76 4.23 12.27
CA LEU A 51 -3.17 4.54 12.02
C LEU A 51 -4.06 3.31 12.25
N LEU A 52 -3.61 2.14 11.79
CA LEU A 52 -4.40 0.91 11.84
C LEU A 52 -4.21 0.11 13.14
N GLY A 53 -3.23 0.46 13.97
CA GLY A 53 -2.85 -0.31 15.16
C GLY A 53 -2.31 -1.70 14.84
N ALA A 54 -1.74 -1.90 13.64
CA ALA A 54 -1.24 -3.19 13.16
C ALA A 54 -0.09 -2.99 12.18
N GLU A 55 0.80 -3.97 12.05
CA GLU A 55 1.88 -3.90 11.06
C GLU A 55 1.33 -3.88 9.62
N VAL A 56 1.91 -3.04 8.78
CA VAL A 56 1.54 -2.87 7.38
C VAL A 56 2.78 -3.03 6.51
N SER A 57 2.62 -3.73 5.39
CA SER A 57 3.58 -3.82 4.30
C SER A 57 2.96 -3.24 3.03
N LEU A 58 3.67 -2.33 2.38
CA LEU A 58 3.31 -1.81 1.06
C LEU A 58 4.10 -2.53 -0.03
N LEU A 59 3.40 -2.94 -1.09
CA LEU A 59 4.01 -3.38 -2.33
C LEU A 59 3.69 -2.40 -3.46
N SER A 60 4.66 -2.16 -4.34
CA SER A 60 4.42 -1.46 -5.60
C SER A 60 3.61 -2.33 -6.56
N ASP A 61 2.70 -1.73 -7.32
CA ASP A 61 1.96 -2.35 -8.44
C ASP A 61 2.87 -2.99 -9.50
N ALA A 62 4.13 -2.57 -9.61
CA ALA A 62 5.15 -3.24 -10.42
C ALA A 62 5.37 -4.71 -10.01
N VAL A 63 5.01 -5.11 -8.79
CA VAL A 63 5.05 -6.52 -8.38
C VAL A 63 4.09 -7.37 -9.20
N LEU A 64 2.99 -6.81 -9.72
CA LEU A 64 1.97 -7.54 -10.47
C LEU A 64 2.47 -8.07 -11.82
N SER A 65 3.54 -7.50 -12.37
CA SER A 65 4.15 -7.97 -13.63
C SER A 65 5.15 -9.12 -13.43
N LYS A 66 5.44 -9.50 -12.18
CA LYS A 66 6.40 -10.57 -11.87
C LYS A 66 5.74 -11.96 -12.05
N PRO A 67 6.52 -13.03 -12.30
CA PRO A 67 5.99 -14.38 -12.23
C PRO A 67 5.67 -14.76 -10.76
N ASN A 68 4.68 -15.64 -10.57
CA ASN A 68 4.31 -16.21 -9.26
C ASN A 68 3.84 -15.20 -8.19
N VAL A 69 3.15 -14.14 -8.61
CA VAL A 69 2.52 -13.19 -7.69
C VAL A 69 1.46 -13.90 -6.85
N SER A 70 1.41 -13.59 -5.56
CA SER A 70 0.42 -14.17 -4.66
C SER A 70 -1.00 -13.76 -5.03
N ALA A 71 -1.96 -14.69 -4.86
CA ALA A 71 -3.33 -14.50 -5.29
C ALA A 71 -4.04 -13.31 -4.62
N ASP A 72 -3.66 -12.95 -3.40
CA ASP A 72 -4.20 -11.79 -2.68
C ASP A 72 -3.83 -10.46 -3.36
N LEU A 73 -2.61 -10.32 -3.89
CA LEU A 73 -2.21 -9.13 -4.63
C LEU A 73 -2.95 -9.01 -5.96
N LEU A 74 -3.15 -10.14 -6.66
CA LEU A 74 -3.94 -10.19 -7.89
C LEU A 74 -5.42 -9.83 -7.64
N ASN A 75 -5.93 -10.14 -6.45
CA ASN A 75 -7.29 -9.85 -6.04
C ASN A 75 -7.43 -8.58 -5.19
N ALA A 76 -6.39 -7.74 -5.13
CA ALA A 76 -6.43 -6.52 -4.35
C ALA A 76 -7.57 -5.59 -4.83
N ARG A 77 -8.19 -4.87 -3.89
CA ARG A 77 -9.35 -4.02 -4.14
C ARG A 77 -9.04 -2.59 -3.75
N SER A 78 -9.48 -1.63 -4.56
CA SER A 78 -9.31 -0.20 -4.25
C SER A 78 -9.88 0.14 -2.89
N LEU A 79 -9.13 0.99 -2.18
CA LEU A 79 -9.56 1.61 -0.93
C LEU A 79 -10.44 2.83 -1.17
#